data_AF-A0A7W1QKI8-F1
#
_entry.id   AF-A0A7W1QKI8-F1
#
_cell.length_a   1.000
_cell.length_b   1.000
_cell.length_c   1.000
_cell.angle_alpha   90.00
_cell.angle_beta   90.00
_cell.angle_gamma   90.00
#
_symmetry.space_group_name_H-M   'P 1'
#
loop_
_entity.id
_entity.type
_entity.pdbx_description
1 polymer ?
#
loop_
_entity_poly.entity_id
_entity_poly.type
_entity_poly.pdbx_seq_one_letter_code
_entity_poly.pdbx_strand_id
1 'polypeptide(L)'
;DLVLRSSITAERRRALVDAPRMLRLTEPLQQAAWNLLLGEVERPMRTTVLARRLRISREHLSRQFGAGGAPNLKRVIDLTRIACAAQLLSNPGYAVQTVVRVLHFSSSNHLARSARRIANVPTSGLAALGPQGVLAAFVRGNTRSRVSR
;
A
#
# COMPACT_ATOMS: atom_id res chain seq x y z
N ASP A 1 9.66 -21.51 -4.98
CA ASP A 1 8.56 -20.53 -4.84
C ASP A 1 8.60 -19.71 -3.54
N LEU A 2 8.81 -20.32 -2.36
CA LEU A 2 8.89 -19.59 -1.07
C LEU A 2 10.07 -18.60 -0.97
N VAL A 3 11.27 -18.98 -1.43
CA VAL A 3 12.47 -18.14 -1.39
C VAL A 3 12.28 -16.86 -2.21
N LEU A 4 11.69 -16.96 -3.41
CA LEU A 4 11.37 -15.80 -4.27
C LEU A 4 10.33 -14.86 -3.61
N ARG A 5 9.29 -15.40 -2.97
CA ARG A 5 8.33 -14.57 -2.23
C ARG A 5 8.98 -13.86 -1.03
N SER A 6 9.88 -14.55 -0.35
CA SER A 6 10.63 -13.99 0.78
C SER A 6 11.56 -12.87 0.32
N SER A 7 12.23 -13.03 -0.82
CA SER A 7 13.14 -12.01 -1.37
C SER A 7 12.38 -10.78 -1.88
N ILE A 8 11.24 -10.96 -2.57
CA ILE A 8 10.39 -9.86 -3.06
C ILE A 8 9.83 -9.05 -1.89
N THR A 9 9.33 -9.71 -0.85
CA THR A 9 8.85 -9.03 0.36
C THR A 9 9.98 -8.29 1.08
N ALA A 10 11.15 -8.89 1.20
CA ALA A 10 12.31 -8.27 1.83
C ALA A 10 12.82 -7.05 1.05
N GLU A 11 12.85 -7.11 -0.28
CA GLU A 11 13.17 -5.97 -1.13
C GLU A 11 12.15 -4.84 -0.97
N ARG A 12 10.85 -5.14 -0.93
CA ARG A 12 9.81 -4.13 -0.67
C ARG A 12 9.97 -3.46 0.68
N ARG A 13 10.28 -4.24 1.73
CA ARG A 13 10.55 -3.72 3.08
C ARG A 13 11.75 -2.78 3.08
N ARG A 14 12.84 -3.14 2.40
CA ARG A 14 14.01 -2.27 2.21
C ARG A 14 13.64 -0.99 1.44
N ALA A 15 12.90 -1.12 0.35
CA ALA A 15 12.46 0.00 -0.46
C ALA A 15 11.55 0.98 0.31
N LEU A 16 10.80 0.50 1.31
CA LEU A 16 9.86 1.31 2.09
C LEU A 16 10.30 1.50 3.55
N VAL A 17 11.60 1.39 3.84
CA VAL A 17 12.14 1.48 5.21
C VAL A 17 11.80 2.82 5.87
N ASP A 18 11.82 3.92 5.11
CA ASP A 18 11.50 5.26 5.60
C ASP A 18 10.00 5.55 5.71
N ALA A 19 9.13 4.67 5.22
CA ALA A 19 7.71 4.95 5.11
C ALA A 19 7.04 5.26 6.46
N PRO A 20 7.29 4.53 7.57
CA PRO A 20 6.69 4.89 8.85
C PRO A 20 6.99 6.34 9.27
N ARG A 21 8.22 6.80 9.09
CA ARG A 21 8.63 8.18 9.40
C ARG A 21 7.97 9.18 8.44
N MET A 22 8.04 8.94 7.13
CA MET A 22 7.47 9.85 6.13
C MET A 22 5.95 9.95 6.20
N LEU A 23 5.27 8.89 6.63
CA LEU A 23 3.82 8.80 6.80
C LEU A 23 3.38 9.21 8.23
N ARG A 24 4.32 9.58 9.11
CA ARG A 24 4.05 9.93 10.52
C ARG A 24 3.31 8.82 11.27
N LEU A 25 3.70 7.56 11.05
CA LEU A 25 3.19 6.41 11.79
C LEU A 25 3.87 6.31 13.17
N THR A 26 3.56 7.25 14.05
CA THR A 26 4.23 7.40 15.35
C THR A 26 3.73 6.39 16.39
N GLU A 27 2.49 5.94 16.28
CA GLU A 27 1.90 5.03 17.27
C GLU A 27 2.34 3.58 17.04
N PRO A 28 2.62 2.80 18.09
CA PRO A 28 2.97 1.38 17.97
C PRO A 28 1.95 0.58 17.16
N LEU A 29 0.66 0.88 17.32
CA LEU A 29 -0.42 0.24 16.57
C LEU A 29 -0.35 0.54 15.06
N GLN A 30 0.02 1.77 14.69
CA GLN A 30 0.16 2.15 13.28
C GLN A 30 1.34 1.42 12.63
N GLN A 31 2.45 1.27 13.35
CA GLN A 31 3.62 0.53 12.91
C GLN A 31 3.34 -0.98 12.79
N ALA A 32 2.61 -1.55 13.75
CA ALA A 32 2.16 -2.95 13.69
C ALA A 32 1.26 -3.20 12.46
N ALA A 33 0.30 -2.32 12.22
CA ALA A 33 -0.56 -2.36 11.04
C ALA A 33 0.24 -2.26 9.73
N TRP A 34 1.21 -1.34 9.66
CA TRP A 34 2.12 -1.19 8.51
C TRP A 34 2.90 -2.48 8.23
N ASN A 35 3.47 -3.09 9.27
CA ASN A 35 4.25 -4.31 9.14
C ASN A 35 3.43 -5.51 8.65
N LEU A 36 2.17 -5.63 9.09
CA LEU A 36 1.23 -6.64 8.58
C LEU A 36 0.88 -6.39 7.10
N LEU A 37 0.60 -5.13 6.73
CA LEU A 37 0.26 -4.79 5.35
C LEU A 37 1.41 -5.08 4.38
N LEU A 38 2.67 -4.80 4.77
CA LEU A 38 3.83 -5.13 3.93
C LEU A 38 4.09 -6.63 3.81
N GLY A 39 3.84 -7.39 4.90
CA GLY A 39 4.05 -8.84 4.94
C GLY A 39 2.99 -9.65 4.21
N GLU A 40 1.76 -9.11 4.11
CA GLU A 40 0.59 -9.84 3.60
C GLU A 40 -0.12 -9.10 2.46
N VAL A 41 0.57 -8.26 1.69
CA VAL A 41 -0.06 -7.39 0.65
C VAL A 41 -0.83 -8.17 -0.42
N GLU A 42 -0.44 -9.43 -0.68
CA GLU A 42 -1.09 -10.34 -1.62
C GLU A 42 -2.39 -10.92 -1.07
N ARG A 43 -2.66 -10.78 0.24
CA ARG A 43 -3.95 -11.17 0.83
C ARG A 43 -4.93 -10.00 0.73
N PRO A 44 -6.24 -10.25 0.49
CA PRO A 44 -7.25 -9.20 0.54
C PRO A 44 -7.35 -8.56 1.93
N MET A 45 -6.65 -7.43 2.12
CA MET A 45 -6.64 -6.71 3.39
C MET A 45 -7.66 -5.57 3.40
N ARG A 46 -8.78 -5.80 4.07
CA ARG A 46 -9.75 -4.76 4.46
C ARG A 46 -9.49 -4.31 5.89
N THR A 47 -9.96 -3.12 6.26
CA THR A 47 -9.86 -2.59 7.64
C THR A 47 -10.35 -3.58 8.70
N THR A 48 -11.46 -4.27 8.45
CA THR A 48 -12.01 -5.28 9.37
C THR A 48 -11.09 -6.49 9.57
N VAL A 49 -10.46 -6.95 8.49
CA VAL A 49 -9.50 -8.07 8.55
C VAL A 49 -8.27 -7.68 9.35
N LEU A 50 -7.73 -6.48 9.09
CA LEU A 50 -6.57 -5.96 9.79
C LEU A 50 -6.86 -5.74 11.29
N ALA A 51 -8.01 -5.15 11.62
CA ALA A 51 -8.45 -4.97 13.01
C ALA A 51 -8.56 -6.30 13.77
N ARG A 52 -9.15 -7.32 13.14
CA ARG A 52 -9.23 -8.67 13.70
C ARG A 52 -7.84 -9.29 13.96
N ARG A 53 -6.90 -9.13 13.02
CA ARG A 53 -5.51 -9.62 13.21
C ARG A 53 -4.80 -8.91 14.35
N LEU A 54 -5.08 -7.62 14.54
CA LEU A 54 -4.55 -6.80 15.63
C LEU A 54 -5.35 -6.92 16.93
N ARG A 55 -6.42 -7.74 16.96
CA ARG A 55 -7.31 -7.97 18.11
C ARG A 55 -7.91 -6.68 18.71
N ILE A 56 -8.30 -5.75 17.85
CA ILE A 56 -8.95 -4.49 18.23
C ILE A 56 -10.19 -4.23 17.38
N SER A 57 -11.01 -3.25 17.78
CA SER A 57 -12.16 -2.82 16.96
C SER A 57 -11.70 -2.09 15.71
N ARG A 58 -12.51 -2.21 14.65
CA ARG A 58 -12.29 -1.51 13.37
C ARG A 58 -12.32 0.00 13.57
N GLU A 59 -13.19 0.48 14.45
CA GLU A 59 -13.40 1.89 14.77
C GLU A 59 -12.21 2.47 15.51
N HIS A 60 -11.65 1.71 16.47
CA HIS A 60 -10.42 2.11 17.16
C HIS A 60 -9.25 2.18 16.18
N LEU A 61 -9.05 1.14 15.37
CA LEU A 61 -7.99 1.12 14.36
C LEU A 61 -8.12 2.29 13.37
N SER A 62 -9.33 2.59 12.90
CA SER A 62 -9.56 3.67 11.94
C SER A 62 -9.29 5.04 12.56
N ARG A 63 -9.71 5.27 13.82
CA ARG A 63 -9.46 6.51 14.55
C ARG A 63 -7.96 6.74 14.78
N GLN A 64 -7.22 5.68 15.05
CA GLN A 64 -5.77 5.74 15.24
C GLN A 64 -5.03 6.22 13.99
N PHE A 65 -5.51 5.93 12.77
CA PHE A 65 -4.94 6.44 11.52
C PHE A 65 -5.50 7.81 11.08
N GLY A 66 -6.42 8.40 11.83
CA GLY A 66 -6.93 9.76 11.60
C GLY A 66 -6.36 10.81 12.56
N ALA A 67 -5.84 10.39 13.71
CA ALA A 67 -5.19 11.24 14.70
C ALA A 67 -3.72 11.51 14.32
N GLY A 68 -3.20 12.69 14.67
CA GLY A 68 -1.75 12.96 14.61
C GLY A 68 -1.14 13.24 13.24
N GLY A 69 -1.95 13.39 12.18
CA GLY A 69 -1.47 13.80 10.85
C GLY A 69 -0.97 12.65 9.94
N ALA A 70 -1.13 11.40 10.37
CA ALA A 70 -0.97 10.23 9.52
C ALA A 70 -2.04 10.18 8.41
N PRO A 71 -1.77 9.50 7.27
CA PRO A 71 -2.80 9.18 6.28
C PRO A 71 -3.85 8.25 6.89
N ASN A 72 -5.12 8.41 6.49
CA ASN A 72 -6.15 7.47 6.93
C ASN A 72 -5.84 6.03 6.46
N LEU A 73 -6.30 5.04 7.22
CA LEU A 73 -5.91 3.65 7.02
C LEU A 73 -6.23 3.11 5.63
N LYS A 74 -7.35 3.53 5.03
CA LYS A 74 -7.69 3.11 3.65
C LYS A 74 -6.61 3.56 2.66
N ARG A 75 -6.08 4.78 2.82
CA ARG A 75 -4.99 5.30 1.99
C ARG A 75 -3.70 4.49 2.17
N VAL A 76 -3.40 4.09 3.41
CA VAL A 76 -2.22 3.25 3.72
C VAL A 76 -2.37 1.86 3.08
N ILE A 77 -3.55 1.24 3.16
CA ILE A 77 -3.82 -0.03 2.47
C ILE A 77 -3.62 0.13 0.95
N ASP A 78 -4.23 1.15 0.34
CA ASP A 78 -4.11 1.38 -1.10
C ASP A 78 -2.63 1.67 -1.50
N LEU A 79 -1.88 2.42 -0.68
CA LEU A 79 -0.46 2.69 -0.88
C LEU A 79 0.37 1.40 -0.94
N THR A 80 0.22 0.51 0.05
CA THR A 80 0.98 -0.74 0.07
C THR A 80 0.70 -1.62 -1.15
N ARG A 81 -0.56 -1.67 -1.60
CA ARG A 81 -0.95 -2.38 -2.83
C ARG A 81 -0.33 -1.78 -4.08
N ILE A 82 -0.32 -0.45 -4.22
CA ILE A 82 0.28 0.20 -5.40
C ILE A 82 1.81 0.14 -5.39
N ALA A 83 2.45 0.19 -4.22
CA ALA A 83 3.89 -0.04 -4.10
C ALA A 83 4.24 -1.48 -4.51
N CYS A 84 3.44 -2.47 -4.11
CA CYS A 84 3.60 -3.84 -4.58
C CYS A 84 3.33 -3.98 -6.08
N ALA A 85 2.31 -3.30 -6.63
CA ALA A 85 2.03 -3.30 -8.06
C ALA A 85 3.21 -2.75 -8.86
N ALA A 86 3.83 -1.65 -8.40
CA ALA A 86 5.03 -1.09 -9.01
C ALA A 86 6.21 -2.07 -9.01
N GLN A 87 6.46 -2.75 -7.89
CA GLN A 87 7.49 -3.79 -7.81
C GLN A 87 7.22 -4.96 -8.74
N LEU A 88 5.98 -5.46 -8.80
CA LEU A 88 5.66 -6.58 -9.68
C LEU A 88 5.80 -6.16 -11.14
N LEU A 89 5.27 -5.00 -11.54
CA LEU A 89 5.33 -4.53 -12.92
C LEU A 89 6.75 -4.18 -13.41
N SER A 90 7.72 -3.95 -12.51
CA SER A 90 9.12 -3.79 -12.91
C SER A 90 9.79 -5.11 -13.30
N ASN A 91 9.14 -6.25 -13.04
CA ASN A 91 9.62 -7.57 -13.44
C ASN A 91 8.95 -7.99 -14.76
N PRO A 92 9.72 -8.26 -15.84
CA PRO A 92 9.18 -8.58 -17.17
C PRO A 92 8.17 -9.73 -17.21
N GLY A 93 8.22 -10.65 -16.23
CA GLY A 93 7.28 -11.77 -16.11
C GLY A 93 5.88 -11.40 -15.58
N TYR A 94 5.65 -10.17 -15.13
CA TYR A 94 4.39 -9.75 -14.54
C TYR A 94 3.64 -8.76 -15.45
N ALA A 95 2.66 -9.28 -16.18
CA ALA A 95 1.69 -8.46 -16.89
C ALA A 95 0.67 -7.82 -15.94
N VAL A 96 0.05 -6.73 -16.38
CA VAL A 96 -1.00 -5.98 -15.63
C VAL A 96 -2.10 -6.92 -15.13
N GLN A 97 -2.56 -7.86 -15.96
CA GLN A 97 -3.62 -8.79 -15.58
C GLN A 97 -3.21 -9.74 -14.44
N THR A 98 -1.94 -10.16 -14.41
CA THR A 98 -1.40 -10.95 -13.30
C THR A 98 -1.40 -10.13 -12.02
N VAL A 99 -0.98 -8.87 -12.08
CA VAL A 99 -0.99 -7.95 -10.93
C VAL A 99 -2.41 -7.69 -10.41
N VAL A 100 -3.38 -7.51 -11.32
CA VAL A 100 -4.80 -7.36 -10.95
C VAL A 100 -5.28 -8.56 -10.15
N ARG A 101 -4.98 -9.79 -10.59
CA ARG A 101 -5.36 -11.02 -9.90
C ARG A 101 -4.64 -11.20 -8.56
N VAL A 102 -3.30 -11.12 -8.57
CA VAL A 102 -2.45 -11.36 -7.38
C VAL A 102 -2.74 -10.35 -6.27
N LEU A 103 -2.99 -9.09 -6.61
CA LEU A 103 -3.27 -8.05 -5.63
C LEU A 103 -4.76 -7.78 -5.44
N HIS A 104 -5.63 -8.65 -5.98
CA HIS A 104 -7.08 -8.60 -5.80
C HIS A 104 -7.72 -7.25 -6.17
N PHE A 105 -7.25 -6.62 -7.24
CA PHE A 105 -7.99 -5.52 -7.85
C PHE A 105 -9.21 -6.10 -8.56
N SER A 106 -10.34 -5.39 -8.48
CA SER A 106 -11.57 -5.85 -9.14
C SER A 106 -11.50 -5.76 -10.67
N SER A 107 -10.58 -4.96 -11.20
CA SER A 107 -10.29 -4.84 -12.63
C SER A 107 -9.00 -4.04 -12.88
N SER A 108 -8.49 -4.07 -14.10
CA SER A 108 -7.40 -3.19 -14.56
C SER A 108 -7.73 -1.71 -14.40
N ASN A 109 -9.01 -1.35 -14.56
CA ASN A 109 -9.48 0.02 -14.34
C ASN A 109 -9.44 0.42 -12.85
N HIS A 110 -9.75 -0.51 -11.93
CA HIS A 110 -9.58 -0.27 -10.50
C HIS A 110 -8.11 -0.09 -10.13
N LEU A 111 -7.20 -0.88 -10.70
CA LEU A 111 -5.76 -0.67 -10.56
C LEU A 111 -5.34 0.71 -11.09
N ALA A 112 -5.77 1.09 -12.30
CA ALA A 112 -5.41 2.37 -12.91
C ALA A 112 -5.90 3.59 -12.09
N ARG A 113 -7.16 3.56 -11.61
CA ARG A 113 -7.69 4.61 -10.72
C ARG A 113 -6.92 4.68 -9.41
N SER A 114 -6.52 3.53 -8.87
CA SER A 114 -5.73 3.46 -7.64
C SER A 114 -4.32 4.02 -7.86
N ALA A 115 -3.66 3.69 -8.96
CA ALA A 115 -2.37 4.24 -9.35
C ALA A 115 -2.40 5.78 -9.44
N ARG A 116 -3.38 6.34 -10.16
CA ARG A 116 -3.58 7.80 -10.22
C ARG A 116 -3.82 8.41 -8.86
N ARG A 117 -4.63 7.78 -7.99
CA ARG A 117 -4.92 8.29 -6.65
C ARG A 117 -3.72 8.20 -5.70
N ILE A 118 -2.88 7.17 -5.80
CA ILE A 118 -1.72 6.99 -4.90
C ILE A 118 -0.53 7.82 -5.38
N ALA A 119 -0.19 7.69 -6.65
CA ALA A 119 1.09 8.10 -7.19
C ALA A 119 0.96 9.12 -8.33
N ASN A 120 -0.27 9.54 -8.68
CA ASN A 120 -0.54 10.48 -9.78
C ASN A 120 0.07 10.07 -11.12
N VAL A 121 0.11 8.76 -11.40
CA VAL A 121 0.62 8.20 -12.66
C VAL A 121 -0.37 7.22 -13.29
N PRO A 122 -0.32 7.02 -14.62
CA PRO A 122 -0.97 5.87 -15.25
C PRO A 122 -0.33 4.55 -14.80
N THR A 123 -1.03 3.43 -14.97
CA THR A 123 -0.53 2.09 -14.63
C THR A 123 0.82 1.79 -15.29
N SER A 124 1.03 2.23 -16.54
CA SER A 124 2.28 2.05 -17.29
C SER A 124 3.49 2.74 -16.65
N GLY A 125 3.27 3.79 -15.86
CA GLY A 125 4.36 4.50 -15.15
C GLY A 125 4.76 3.86 -13.83
N LEU A 126 4.02 2.86 -13.33
CA LEU A 126 4.30 2.26 -12.02
C LEU A 126 5.63 1.52 -11.99
N ALA A 127 5.96 0.78 -13.04
CA ALA A 127 7.22 0.04 -13.13
C ALA A 127 8.44 0.96 -12.98
N ALA A 128 8.42 2.11 -13.66
CA ALA A 128 9.48 3.11 -13.61
C ALA A 128 9.60 3.81 -12.25
N LEU A 129 8.49 4.00 -11.52
CA LEU A 129 8.53 4.59 -10.18
C LEU A 129 9.12 3.63 -9.14
N GLY A 130 8.80 2.34 -9.24
CA GLY A 130 9.06 1.37 -8.18
C GLY A 130 8.37 1.72 -6.86
N PRO A 131 8.59 0.94 -5.78
CA PRO A 131 7.98 1.18 -4.47
C PRO A 131 8.36 2.53 -3.85
N GLN A 132 9.64 2.92 -3.96
CA GLN A 132 10.15 4.18 -3.42
C GLN A 132 9.53 5.39 -4.11
N GLY A 133 9.45 5.39 -5.45
CA GLY A 133 8.82 6.46 -6.20
C GLY A 133 7.33 6.59 -5.91
N VAL A 134 6.63 5.47 -5.71
CA VAL A 134 5.23 5.46 -5.27
C VAL A 134 5.08 6.11 -3.89
N LEU A 135 5.93 5.77 -2.91
CA LEU A 135 5.92 6.39 -1.59
C LEU A 135 6.18 7.90 -1.68
N ALA A 136 7.19 8.31 -2.42
CA ALA A 136 7.54 9.72 -2.59
C ALA A 136 6.38 10.50 -3.24
N ALA A 137 5.75 9.95 -4.27
CA ALA A 137 4.58 10.55 -4.92
C ALA A 137 3.38 10.63 -3.98
N PHE A 138 3.17 9.62 -3.14
CA PHE A 138 2.08 9.61 -2.17
C PHE A 138 2.24 10.71 -1.12
N VAL A 139 3.44 10.86 -0.56
CA VAL A 139 3.75 11.84 0.50
C VAL A 139 3.63 13.29 -0.01
N ARG A 140 3.93 13.54 -1.30
CA ARG A 140 3.84 14.88 -1.91
C ARG A 140 2.41 15.46 -2.05
N GLY A 141 1.35 14.70 -1.78
CA GLY A 141 0.00 15.29 -1.84
C GLY A 141 -1.20 14.34 -1.80
N ASN A 142 -0.98 13.02 -1.74
CA ASN A 142 -2.06 12.04 -1.84
C ASN A 142 -2.39 11.36 -0.49
N THR A 143 -1.89 11.91 0.61
CA THR A 143 -2.04 11.37 1.97
C THR A 143 -3.46 11.52 2.53
N ARG A 144 -4.20 12.55 2.08
CA ARG A 144 -5.59 12.81 2.49
C ARG A 144 -6.58 12.35 1.43
N SER A 145 -7.76 11.89 1.85
CA SER A 145 -8.88 11.73 0.94
C SER A 145 -9.29 13.12 0.43
N ARG A 146 -9.61 13.25 -0.86
CA ARG A 146 -10.24 14.49 -1.37
C ARG A 146 -11.57 14.68 -0.64
N VAL A 147 -11.81 15.87 -0.11
CA VAL A 147 -13.14 16.26 0.35
C VAL A 147 -13.99 16.33 -0.92
N SER A 148 -15.02 15.50 -1.02
CA SER A 148 -16.00 15.67 -2.10
C SER A 148 -16.63 17.05 -1.93
N ARG A 149 -16.41 17.93 -2.92
CA ARG A 149 -17.31 19.07 -3.13
C ARG A 149 -18.54 18.56 -3.86
#